data_AF-A0A9D5V1X2-F1
#
_entry.id   AF-A0A9D5V1X2-F1
#
_cell.length_a   1.000
_cell.length_b   1.000
_cell.length_c   1.000
_cell.angle_alpha   90.00
_cell.angle_beta   90.00
_cell.angle_gamma   90.00
#
_symmetry.space_group_name_H-M   'P 1'
#
loop_
_entity.id
_entity.type
_entity.pdbx_description
1 polymer ?
#
loop_
_entity_poly.entity_id
_entity_poly.type
_entity_poly.pdbx_seq_one_letter_code
_entity_poly.pdbx_strand_id
1 'polypeptide(L)'
;MSDQFKELSPGQLHSSIADVLSPRIEAALKNRAVGHCMRITDLDEAVMETVCSELRRGMPDGNIFILGSHEDERRPFRITSTKLVELRNPETNGRLRSPLLVFIPASLRTRC
;
A
#
# COMPACT_ATOMS: atom_id res chain seq x y z
N MET A 1 -4.80 -36.17 11.46
CA MET A 1 -4.97 -35.27 10.31
C MET A 1 -3.58 -34.94 9.84
N SER A 2 -3.18 -35.44 8.69
CA SER A 2 -1.80 -35.31 8.20
C SER A 2 -1.58 -33.87 7.74
N ASP A 3 -0.78 -33.10 8.48
CA ASP A 3 -0.32 -31.79 8.03
C ASP A 3 0.58 -32.00 6.81
N GLN A 4 -0.02 -31.90 5.62
CA GLN A 4 0.70 -31.91 4.36
C GLN A 4 1.39 -30.56 4.23
N PHE A 5 2.66 -30.50 4.60
CA PHE A 5 3.52 -29.36 4.29
C PHE A 5 3.59 -29.22 2.76
N LYS A 6 2.95 -28.18 2.25
CA LYS A 6 2.99 -27.81 0.84
C LYS A 6 4.06 -26.76 0.65
N GLU A 7 5.05 -27.06 -0.17
CA GLU A 7 6.01 -26.06 -0.63
C GLU A 7 5.28 -24.99 -1.45
N LEU A 8 5.47 -23.73 -1.06
CA LEU A 8 4.88 -22.59 -1.74
C LEU A 8 5.93 -21.92 -2.61
N SER A 9 5.55 -21.61 -3.85
CA SER A 9 6.36 -20.68 -4.63
C SER A 9 6.34 -19.28 -3.99
N PRO A 10 7.34 -18.43 -4.24
CA PRO A 10 7.36 -17.05 -3.72
C PRO A 10 6.07 -16.27 -4.06
N GLY A 11 5.53 -16.43 -5.27
CA GLY A 11 4.27 -15.79 -5.67
C GLY A 11 3.06 -16.28 -4.88
N GLN A 12 2.98 -17.59 -4.59
CA GLN A 12 1.91 -18.15 -3.76
C GLN A 12 2.01 -17.67 -2.31
N LEU A 13 3.23 -17.55 -1.80
CA LEU A 13 3.48 -16.99 -0.48
C LEU A 13 3.01 -15.52 -0.41
N HIS A 14 3.40 -14.69 -1.38
CA HIS A 14 3.01 -13.28 -1.43
C HIS A 14 1.49 -13.10 -1.53
N SER A 15 0.82 -13.91 -2.37
CA SER A 15 -0.64 -13.92 -2.48
C SER A 15 -1.29 -14.31 -1.15
N SER A 16 -0.80 -15.36 -0.49
CA SER A 16 -1.35 -15.82 0.79
C SER A 16 -1.20 -14.77 1.88
N ILE A 17 -0.07 -14.05 1.89
CA ILE A 17 0.15 -12.91 2.79
C ILE A 17 -0.84 -11.79 2.45
N ALA A 18 -1.04 -11.49 1.17
CA ALA A 18 -1.97 -10.45 0.74
C ALA A 18 -3.42 -10.78 1.13
N ASP A 19 -3.85 -12.03 1.03
CA ASP A 19 -5.19 -12.48 1.42
C ASP A 19 -5.47 -12.24 2.91
N VAL A 20 -4.43 -12.37 3.76
CA VAL A 20 -4.55 -12.11 5.20
C VAL A 20 -4.46 -10.63 5.54
N LEU A 21 -3.58 -9.88 4.86
CA LEU A 21 -3.31 -8.47 5.17
C LEU A 21 -4.37 -7.53 4.60
N SER A 22 -4.82 -7.76 3.37
CA SER A 22 -5.75 -6.87 2.65
C SER A 22 -7.02 -6.56 3.45
N PRO A 23 -7.80 -7.54 3.97
CA PRO A 23 -9.02 -7.22 4.72
C PRO A 23 -8.74 -6.45 6.03
N ARG A 24 -7.59 -6.68 6.67
CA ARG A 24 -7.20 -5.98 7.90
C ARG A 24 -6.83 -4.53 7.62
N ILE A 25 -6.08 -4.31 6.54
CA ILE A 25 -5.68 -2.97 6.09
C ILE A 25 -6.91 -2.19 5.62
N GLU A 26 -7.81 -2.84 4.88
CA GLU A 26 -9.07 -2.25 4.44
C GLU A 26 -9.94 -1.81 5.63
N ALA A 27 -10.11 -2.68 6.63
CA ALA A 27 -10.84 -2.33 7.85
C ALA A 27 -10.17 -1.16 8.60
N ALA A 28 -8.83 -1.15 8.69
CA ALA A 28 -8.10 -0.06 9.30
C ALA A 28 -8.28 1.26 8.52
N LEU A 29 -8.28 1.22 7.19
CA LEU A 29 -8.44 2.38 6.32
C LEU A 29 -9.86 2.95 6.41
N LYS A 30 -10.89 2.09 6.41
CA LYS A 30 -12.30 2.48 6.56
C LYS A 30 -12.60 3.16 7.90
N ASN A 31 -11.90 2.77 8.96
CA ASN A 31 -12.06 3.37 10.29
C ASN A 31 -11.32 4.70 10.47
N ARG A 32 -10.54 5.15 9.48
CA ARG A 32 -9.79 6.41 9.57
C ARG A 32 -10.60 7.59 9.04
N ALA A 33 -10.48 8.72 9.73
CA ALA A 33 -11.07 9.98 9.30
C ALA A 33 -10.37 10.54 8.04
N VAL A 34 -11.10 11.38 7.30
CA VAL A 34 -10.58 12.15 6.16
C VAL A 34 -9.33 12.95 6.56
N GLY A 35 -8.35 13.01 5.66
CA GLY A 35 -7.05 13.68 5.88
C GLY A 35 -5.99 12.82 6.59
N HIS A 36 -6.31 11.59 7.01
CA HIS A 36 -5.31 10.72 7.62
C HIS A 36 -4.41 10.03 6.57
N CYS A 37 -3.12 9.95 6.87
CA CYS A 37 -2.14 9.22 6.06
C CYS A 37 -1.62 8.02 6.84
N MET A 38 -2.03 6.82 6.44
CA MET A 38 -1.53 5.55 6.97
C MET A 38 -0.28 5.12 6.19
N ARG A 39 0.71 4.60 6.90
CA ARG A 39 1.99 4.17 6.33
C ARG A 39 2.25 2.72 6.70
N ILE A 40 2.67 1.91 5.74
CA ILE A 40 3.14 0.53 5.95
C ILE A 40 4.57 0.44 5.45
N THR A 41 5.50 0.12 6.33
CA THR A 41 6.93 0.28 6.07
C THR A 41 7.71 -1.04 6.10
N ASP A 42 7.14 -2.12 6.65
CA ASP A 42 7.86 -3.35 7.01
C ASP A 42 7.42 -4.58 6.19
N LEU A 43 7.08 -4.35 4.91
CA LEU A 43 6.77 -5.43 3.97
C LEU A 43 7.82 -5.51 2.87
N ASP A 44 8.03 -6.71 2.34
CA ASP A 44 8.78 -6.91 1.11
C ASP A 44 8.09 -6.20 -0.07
N GLU A 45 8.88 -5.73 -1.02
CA GLU A 45 8.40 -4.93 -2.15
C GLU A 45 7.41 -5.71 -3.04
N ALA A 46 7.66 -7.01 -3.27
CA ALA A 46 6.75 -7.84 -4.05
C ALA A 46 5.43 -8.11 -3.30
N VAL A 47 5.49 -8.20 -1.97
CA VAL A 47 4.28 -8.29 -1.13
C VAL A 47 3.51 -6.98 -1.16
N MET A 48 4.18 -5.83 -1.07
CA MET A 48 3.55 -4.50 -1.18
C MET A 48 2.80 -4.34 -2.50
N GLU A 49 3.42 -4.73 -3.62
CA GLU A 49 2.79 -4.70 -4.95
C GLU A 49 1.53 -5.58 -5.00
N THR A 50 1.62 -6.81 -4.50
CA THR A 50 0.50 -7.75 -4.45
C THR A 50 -0.65 -7.21 -3.61
N VAL A 51 -0.37 -6.76 -2.38
CA VAL A 51 -1.36 -6.20 -1.45
C VAL A 51 -1.98 -4.91 -2.03
N CYS A 52 -1.17 -4.03 -2.63
CA CYS A 52 -1.67 -2.79 -3.21
C CYS A 52 -2.65 -3.05 -4.37
N SER A 53 -2.35 -4.04 -5.21
CA SER A 53 -3.24 -4.46 -6.30
C SER A 53 -4.58 -4.98 -5.74
N GLU A 54 -4.53 -5.87 -4.75
CA GLU A 54 -5.73 -6.43 -4.13
C GLU A 54 -6.58 -5.38 -3.42
N LEU A 55 -5.95 -4.47 -2.66
CA LEU A 55 -6.66 -3.39 -1.99
C LEU A 55 -7.34 -2.44 -2.98
N ARG A 56 -6.70 -2.12 -4.11
CA ARG A 56 -7.33 -1.29 -5.15
C ARG A 56 -8.45 -2.03 -5.89
N ARG A 57 -8.37 -3.35 -6.01
CA ARG A 57 -9.47 -4.15 -6.55
C ARG A 57 -10.70 -4.11 -5.63
N GLY A 58 -10.50 -4.17 -4.31
CA GLY A 58 -11.57 -4.04 -3.31
C GLY A 58 -12.05 -2.60 -3.09
N MET A 59 -11.16 -1.61 -3.25
CA MET A 59 -11.43 -0.19 -3.10
C MET A 59 -10.89 0.62 -4.29
N PRO A 60 -11.60 0.64 -5.43
CA PRO A 60 -11.15 1.32 -6.65
C PRO A 60 -10.89 2.82 -6.45
N ASP A 61 -11.69 3.46 -5.60
CA ASP A 61 -11.58 4.89 -5.28
C ASP A 61 -10.64 5.17 -4.08
N GLY A 62 -9.97 4.14 -3.56
CA GLY A 62 -9.05 4.26 -2.44
C GLY A 62 -7.74 4.93 -2.84
N ASN A 63 -7.30 5.91 -2.05
CA ASN A 63 -5.99 6.54 -2.19
C ASN A 63 -4.88 5.61 -1.67
N ILE A 64 -4.59 4.53 -2.39
CA ILE A 64 -3.60 3.51 -2.01
C ILE A 64 -2.43 3.57 -2.99
N PHE A 65 -1.21 3.74 -2.48
CA PHE A 65 -0.02 3.94 -3.30
C PHE A 65 1.23 3.28 -2.68
N ILE A 66 2.26 3.08 -3.50
CA ILE A 66 3.60 2.64 -3.08
C ILE A 66 4.56 3.80 -3.32
N LEU A 67 5.38 4.13 -2.33
CA LEU A 67 6.42 5.14 -2.48
C LEU A 67 7.54 4.58 -3.36
N GLY A 68 7.86 5.28 -4.43
CA GLY A 68 8.94 4.94 -5.37
C GLY A 68 9.88 6.11 -5.60
N SER A 69 11.00 5.84 -6.27
CA SER A 69 11.85 6.87 -6.86
C SER A 69 11.23 7.43 -8.15
N HIS A 70 11.86 8.45 -8.74
CA HIS A 70 11.44 8.97 -10.05
C HIS A 70 11.56 7.94 -11.19
N GLU A 71 12.48 6.98 -11.07
CA GLU A 71 12.67 5.92 -12.06
C GLU A 71 11.53 4.88 -11.99
N ASP A 72 10.88 4.79 -10.84
CA ASP A 72 9.80 3.87 -10.54
C ASP A 72 8.40 4.41 -10.88
N GLU A 73 8.26 5.68 -11.27
CA GLU A 73 6.97 6.32 -11.59
C GLU A 73 6.21 5.62 -12.74
N ARG A 74 6.91 4.84 -13.57
CA ARG A 74 6.30 4.06 -14.66
C ARG A 74 5.64 2.76 -14.17
N ARG A 75 5.92 2.33 -12.93
CA ARG A 75 5.35 1.11 -12.36
C ARG A 75 3.96 1.39 -11.78
N PRO A 76 3.05 0.40 -11.81
CA PRO A 76 1.71 0.57 -11.30
C PRO A 76 1.72 0.98 -9.82
N PHE A 77 0.83 1.90 -9.48
CA PHE A 77 0.56 2.36 -8.11
C PHE A 77 1.73 3.06 -7.41
N ARG A 78 2.83 3.33 -8.11
CA ARG A 78 3.98 4.03 -7.55
C ARG A 78 3.87 5.54 -7.67
N ILE A 79 4.25 6.24 -6.60
CA ILE A 79 4.31 7.70 -6.55
C ILE A 79 5.60 8.17 -5.91
N THR A 80 6.07 9.34 -6.32
CA THR A 80 7.21 10.01 -5.69
C THR A 80 6.81 10.69 -4.38
N SER A 81 7.80 11.01 -3.55
CA SER A 81 7.61 11.78 -2.31
C SER A 81 6.92 13.12 -2.57
N THR A 82 7.25 13.79 -3.67
CA THR A 82 6.61 15.04 -4.09
C THR A 82 5.12 14.82 -4.33
N LYS A 83 4.76 13.77 -5.10
CA LYS A 83 3.38 13.43 -5.38
C LYS A 83 2.60 13.03 -4.14
N LEU A 84 3.25 12.33 -3.19
CA LEU A 84 2.65 11.98 -1.91
C LEU A 84 2.29 13.23 -1.09
N VAL A 85 3.16 14.25 -1.07
CA VAL A 85 2.88 15.53 -0.39
C VAL A 85 1.68 16.23 -1.03
N GLU A 86 1.60 16.28 -2.36
CA GLU A 86 0.44 16.83 -3.08
C GLU A 86 -0.86 16.12 -2.73
N LEU A 87 -0.84 14.78 -2.65
CA LEU A 87 -2.01 13.96 -2.34
C LEU A 87 -2.42 14.07 -0.86
N ARG A 88 -1.51 14.45 0.03
CA ARG A 88 -1.81 14.73 1.44
C ARG A 88 -2.40 16.13 1.63
N ASN A 89 -2.02 17.08 0.78
CA ASN A 89 -2.49 18.45 0.91
C ASN A 89 -4.00 18.55 0.62
N PRO A 90 -4.74 19.40 1.35
CA PRO A 90 -6.15 19.64 1.10
C PRO A 90 -6.39 20.04 -0.35
N GLU A 91 -7.59 19.75 -0.86
CA GLU A 91 -7.99 20.25 -2.16
C GLU A 91 -8.06 21.79 -2.17
N THR A 92 -7.99 22.40 -3.34
CA THR A 92 -8.03 23.87 -3.52
C THR A 92 -9.29 24.51 -2.92
N ASN A 93 -10.35 23.72 -2.72
CA ASN A 93 -11.61 24.10 -2.07
C ASN A 93 -11.59 23.96 -0.53
N GLY A 94 -10.46 23.58 0.07
CA GLY A 94 -10.29 23.35 1.51
C GLY A 94 -10.83 22.01 2.03
N ARG A 95 -11.33 21.12 1.17
CA ARG A 95 -11.82 19.80 1.59
C ARG A 95 -10.66 18.87 1.93
N LEU A 96 -10.82 18.16 3.04
CA LEU A 96 -9.92 17.08 3.43
C LEU A 96 -10.09 15.91 2.46
N ARG A 97 -8.97 15.37 1.97
CA ARG A 97 -8.98 14.23 1.06
C ARG A 97 -9.37 12.94 1.78
N SER A 98 -9.85 11.97 1.02
CA SER A 98 -10.04 10.60 1.50
C SER A 98 -8.75 10.06 2.14
N PRO A 99 -8.85 9.24 3.19
CA PRO A 99 -7.69 8.71 3.88
C PRO A 99 -6.76 8.00 2.89
N LEU A 100 -5.46 8.29 3.00
CA LEU A 100 -4.43 7.81 2.10
C LEU A 100 -3.63 6.71 2.78
N LEU A 101 -3.35 5.63 2.04
CA LEU A 101 -2.44 4.57 2.44
C LEU A 101 -1.21 4.61 1.54
N VAL A 102 -0.03 4.66 2.13
CA VAL A 102 1.24 4.56 1.41
C VAL A 102 2.10 3.41 1.94
N PHE A 103 2.53 2.54 1.04
CA PHE A 103 3.58 1.55 1.31
C PHE A 103 4.94 2.21 1.11
N ILE A 104 5.88 1.97 2.02
CA ILE A 104 7.22 2.55 1.97
C ILE A 104 8.22 1.40 1.95
N PRO A 105 8.76 1.06 0.77
CA PRO A 105 9.79 0.04 0.62
C PRO A 105 10.97 0.29 1.57
N ALA A 106 11.51 -0.78 2.14
CA ALA A 106 12.67 -0.69 3.03
C ALA A 106 13.91 -0.10 2.33
N SER A 107 14.03 -0.29 1.01
CA SER A 107 15.07 0.29 0.15
C SER A 107 15.09 1.82 0.16
N LEU A 108 13.95 2.46 0.43
CA LEU A 108 13.82 3.92 0.51
C LEU A 108 13.96 4.47 1.93
N ARG A 109 14.17 3.60 2.94
CA ARG A 109 14.61 4.05 4.26
C ARG A 109 16.07 4.44 4.15
N THR A 110 16.32 5.69 3.77
CA THR A 110 17.59 6.33 4.09
C THR A 110 17.81 6.20 5.59
N ARG A 111 18.82 5.41 5.98
CA ARG A 111 19.37 5.45 7.34
C ARG A 111 19.81 6.90 7.57
N CYS A 112 19.10 7.59 8.45
CA CYS A 112 19.58 8.84 9.03
C CYS A 112 20.88 8.58 9.80
#